data_AF-A0AAD7DNZ4-F1
#
_entry.id   AF-A0AAD7DNZ4-F1
#
_cell.length_a   1.000
_cell.length_b   1.000
_cell.length_c   1.000
_cell.angle_alpha   90.00
_cell.angle_beta   90.00
_cell.angle_gamma   90.00
#
_symmetry.space_group_name_H-M   'P 1'
#
loop_
_entity.id
_entity.type
_entity.pdbx_description
1 polymer ?
#
loop_
_entity_poly.entity_id
_entity_poly.type
_entity_poly.pdbx_seq_one_letter_code
_entity_poly.pdbx_strand_id
1 'polypeptide(L)'
;MQTAVEITKAYSGSNDPPSDFDRTHISQLLIEETIALASIDAEISELEIRLTALTSLREEREGIVKKLRAITSPLRLLPPEILSLIFINCPRDEVGRTIKNPTHLLAPLLLMHVCSRWRYIAMDTSAIW
;
A
#
# COMPACT_ATOMS: atom_id res chain seq x y z
N MET A 1 -28.53 -4.62 31.68
CA MET A 1 -28.46 -3.35 30.90
C MET A 1 -29.46 -2.28 31.38
N GLN A 2 -30.77 -2.53 31.45
CA GLN A 2 -31.76 -1.50 31.87
C GLN A 2 -31.45 -0.88 33.25
N THR A 3 -31.11 -1.71 34.24
CA THR A 3 -30.81 -1.31 35.63
C THR A 3 -29.48 -0.56 35.77
N ALA A 4 -28.46 -0.94 34.99
CA ALA A 4 -27.17 -0.25 34.98
C ALA A 4 -27.32 1.19 34.45
N VAL A 5 -28.07 1.36 33.35
CA VAL A 5 -28.36 2.68 32.77
C VAL A 5 -29.15 3.57 33.74
N GLU A 6 -30.08 3.00 34.50
CA GLU A 6 -30.87 3.73 35.50
C GLU A 6 -30.01 4.21 36.69
N ILE A 7 -29.11 3.37 37.19
CA ILE A 7 -28.20 3.72 38.30
C ILE A 7 -27.17 4.76 37.86
N THR A 8 -26.55 4.57 36.69
CA THR A 8 -25.63 5.56 36.14
C THR A 8 -26.34 6.89 35.95
N LYS A 9 -27.59 6.90 35.46
CA LYS A 9 -28.37 8.13 35.28
C LYS A 9 -28.75 8.79 36.62
N ALA A 10 -29.06 8.01 37.65
CA ALA A 10 -29.44 8.53 38.98
C ALA A 10 -28.27 9.23 39.69
N TYR A 11 -27.05 8.70 39.58
CA TYR A 11 -25.87 9.23 40.25
C TYR A 11 -24.99 10.13 39.38
N SER A 12 -25.15 10.12 38.06
CA SER A 12 -24.34 10.99 37.17
C SER A 12 -24.74 12.48 37.23
N GLY A 13 -25.88 12.81 37.85
CA GLY A 13 -26.37 14.19 38.02
C GLY A 13 -26.48 14.67 39.47
N SER A 14 -26.16 13.82 40.46
CA SER A 14 -26.21 14.15 41.89
C SER A 14 -24.86 13.89 42.55
N ASN A 15 -24.48 14.76 43.49
CA ASN A 15 -23.29 14.55 44.35
C ASN A 15 -23.60 13.72 45.60
N ASP A 16 -24.84 13.25 45.76
CA ASP A 16 -25.20 12.40 46.89
C ASP A 16 -24.54 11.02 46.76
N PRO A 17 -23.98 10.46 47.85
CA PRO A 17 -23.39 9.14 47.83
C PRO A 17 -24.45 8.07 47.54
N PRO A 18 -24.11 6.98 46.82
CA PRO A 18 -25.02 5.87 46.63
C PRO A 18 -25.36 5.19 47.95
N SER A 19 -26.57 4.65 48.04
CA SER A 19 -26.99 3.85 49.19
C SER A 19 -26.13 2.58 49.30
N ASP A 20 -26.08 1.94 50.47
CA ASP A 20 -25.29 0.72 50.65
C ASP A 20 -25.74 -0.41 49.69
N PHE A 21 -27.04 -0.50 49.42
CA PHE A 21 -27.58 -1.41 48.41
C PHE A 21 -27.06 -1.06 47.01
N ASP A 22 -27.16 0.21 46.60
CA ASP A 22 -26.69 0.66 45.29
C ASP A 22 -25.16 0.50 45.15
N ARG A 23 -24.39 0.70 46.23
CA ARG A 23 -22.93 0.47 46.23
C ARG A 23 -22.57 -0.97 45.92
N THR A 24 -23.24 -1.93 46.56
CA THR A 24 -23.00 -3.36 46.31
C THR A 24 -23.38 -3.73 44.87
N HIS A 25 -24.51 -3.21 44.40
CA HIS A 25 -24.99 -3.49 43.05
C HIS A 25 -24.10 -2.84 41.97
N ILE A 26 -23.67 -1.58 42.16
CA ILE A 26 -22.68 -0.90 41.31
C ILE A 26 -21.37 -1.69 41.28
N SER A 27 -20.90 -2.17 42.42
CA SER A 27 -19.65 -2.94 42.49
C SER A 27 -19.73 -4.24 41.70
N GLN A 28 -20.88 -4.94 41.77
CA GLN A 28 -21.10 -6.14 40.98
C GLN A 28 -21.17 -5.83 39.47
N LEU A 29 -21.92 -4.80 39.08
CA LEU A 29 -21.97 -4.35 37.69
C LEU A 29 -20.59 -3.96 37.16
N LEU A 30 -19.77 -3.30 37.97
CA LEU A 30 -18.40 -2.94 37.59
C LEU A 30 -17.55 -4.18 37.33
N ILE A 31 -17.68 -5.22 38.15
CA ILE A 31 -16.97 -6.49 37.93
C ILE A 31 -17.44 -7.14 36.61
N GLU A 32 -18.75 -7.20 36.37
CA GLU A 32 -19.30 -7.79 35.15
C GLU A 32 -18.83 -7.04 33.89
N GLU A 33 -18.92 -5.71 33.88
CA GLU A 33 -18.51 -4.88 32.74
C GLU A 33 -16.99 -4.90 32.53
N THR A 34 -16.18 -4.93 33.59
CA THR A 34 -14.72 -5.01 33.46
C THR A 34 -14.27 -6.36 32.90
N ILE A 35 -14.94 -7.46 33.25
CA ILE A 35 -14.70 -8.78 32.64
C ILE A 35 -15.09 -8.77 31.16
N ALA A 36 -16.25 -8.20 30.82
CA ALA A 36 -16.70 -8.10 29.44
C ALA A 36 -15.73 -7.27 28.57
N LEU A 37 -15.28 -6.12 29.08
CA LEU A 37 -14.28 -5.29 28.43
C LEU A 37 -12.97 -6.05 28.22
N ALA A 38 -12.46 -6.75 29.24
CA ALA A 38 -11.23 -7.53 29.11
C ALA A 38 -11.34 -8.63 28.04
N SER A 39 -12.52 -9.25 27.89
CA SER A 39 -12.77 -10.23 26.84
C SER A 39 -12.75 -9.60 25.44
N ILE A 40 -13.35 -8.42 25.29
CA ILE A 40 -13.38 -7.68 24.02
C ILE A 40 -11.95 -7.24 23.64
N ASP A 41 -11.19 -6.70 24.59
CA ASP A 41 -9.82 -6.27 24.36
C ASP A 41 -8.90 -7.43 23.96
N ALA A 42 -9.12 -8.62 24.53
CA ALA A 42 -8.39 -9.84 24.14
C ALA A 42 -8.70 -10.24 22.69
N GLU A 43 -9.98 -10.20 22.28
CA GLU A 43 -10.38 -10.50 20.92
C GLU A 43 -9.84 -9.47 19.92
N ILE A 44 -9.87 -8.18 20.27
CA ILE A 44 -9.26 -7.11 19.47
C ILE A 44 -7.77 -7.39 19.27
N SER A 45 -7.03 -7.69 20.35
CA SER A 45 -5.60 -7.95 20.28
C SER A 45 -5.27 -9.15 19.39
N GLU A 46 -6.04 -10.24 19.49
CA GLU A 46 -5.86 -11.41 18.62
C GLU A 46 -6.09 -11.06 17.15
N LEU A 47 -7.16 -10.32 16.85
CA LEU A 47 -7.48 -9.91 15.49
C LEU A 47 -6.43 -8.95 14.91
N GLU A 48 -5.88 -8.04 15.70
CA GLU A 48 -4.81 -7.13 15.29
C GLU A 48 -3.51 -7.88 14.97
N ILE A 49 -3.14 -8.89 15.76
CA ILE A 49 -2.00 -9.77 15.47
C ILE A 49 -2.21 -10.47 14.13
N ARG A 50 -3.40 -11.05 13.93
CA ARG A 50 -3.73 -11.75 12.68
C ARG A 50 -3.73 -10.80 11.48
N LEU A 51 -4.26 -9.60 11.65
CA LEU A 51 -4.27 -8.58 10.61
C LEU A 51 -2.85 -8.21 10.20
N THR A 52 -1.96 -7.97 11.17
CA THR A 52 -0.55 -7.62 10.95
C THR A 52 0.21 -8.72 10.21
N ALA A 53 -0.05 -9.99 10.53
CA ALA A 53 0.55 -11.11 9.84
C ALA A 53 0.08 -11.19 8.36
N LEU A 54 -1.23 -10.99 8.13
CA LEU A 54 -1.80 -11.02 6.78
C LEU A 54 -1.36 -9.84 5.92
N THR A 55 -1.24 -8.64 6.48
CA THR A 55 -0.75 -7.46 5.73
C THR A 55 0.70 -7.65 5.32
N SER A 56 1.55 -8.16 6.23
CA SER A 56 2.94 -8.48 5.94
C SER A 56 3.06 -9.52 4.81
N LEU A 57 2.25 -10.58 4.86
CA LEU A 57 2.22 -11.59 3.79
C LEU A 57 1.73 -10.98 2.46
N ARG A 58 0.70 -10.12 2.50
CA ARG A 58 0.18 -9.44 1.31
C ARG A 58 1.27 -8.61 0.63
N GLU A 59 2.04 -7.84 1.39
CA GLU A 59 3.15 -7.03 0.86
C GLU A 59 4.23 -7.88 0.20
N GLU A 60 4.60 -9.00 0.82
CA GLU A 60 5.55 -9.96 0.24
C GLU A 60 5.04 -10.47 -1.13
N ARG A 61 3.77 -10.88 -1.20
CA ARG A 61 3.16 -11.39 -2.43
C ARG A 61 3.05 -10.33 -3.50
N GLU A 62 2.69 -9.10 -3.14
CA GLU A 62 2.68 -7.97 -4.08
C GLU A 62 4.07 -7.70 -4.68
N GLY A 63 5.12 -7.79 -3.85
CA GLY A 63 6.51 -7.71 -4.30
C GLY A 63 6.86 -8.79 -5.32
N ILE A 64 6.44 -10.03 -5.09
CA ILE A 64 6.64 -11.15 -6.03
C ILE A 64 5.88 -10.91 -7.33
N VAL A 65 4.59 -10.56 -7.26
CA VAL A 65 3.76 -10.29 -8.44
C VAL A 65 4.34 -9.16 -9.28
N LYS A 66 4.83 -8.08 -8.66
CA LYS A 66 5.48 -6.96 -9.36
C LYS A 66 6.72 -7.43 -10.11
N LYS A 67 7.57 -8.25 -9.49
CA LYS A 67 8.76 -8.81 -10.14
C LYS A 67 8.40 -9.70 -11.33
N LEU A 68 7.42 -10.60 -11.16
CA LEU A 68 6.97 -11.49 -12.23
C LEU A 68 6.40 -10.70 -13.41
N ARG A 69 5.51 -9.72 -13.16
CA ARG A 69 4.97 -8.83 -14.20
C ARG A 69 6.07 -8.08 -14.94
N ALA A 70 7.11 -7.63 -14.24
CA ALA A 70 8.24 -6.97 -14.88
C ALA A 70 9.02 -7.93 -15.81
N ILE A 71 9.20 -9.19 -15.42
CA ILE A 71 9.88 -10.22 -16.23
C ILE A 71 9.05 -10.61 -17.45
N THR A 72 7.74 -10.75 -17.28
CA THR A 72 6.81 -11.10 -18.37
C THR A 72 6.33 -9.87 -19.15
N SER A 73 6.93 -8.71 -18.94
CA SER A 73 6.58 -7.50 -19.69
C SER A 73 6.84 -7.73 -21.18
N PRO A 74 5.91 -7.35 -22.09
CA PRO A 74 6.08 -7.50 -23.53
C PRO A 74 7.41 -6.94 -24.03
N LEU A 75 7.89 -5.83 -23.46
CA LEU A 75 9.16 -5.20 -23.82
C LEU A 75 10.39 -6.07 -23.55
N ARG A 76 10.32 -7.02 -22.60
CA ARG A 76 11.36 -8.03 -22.35
C ARG A 76 11.19 -9.28 -23.21
N LEU A 77 10.08 -9.43 -23.93
CA LEU A 77 9.79 -10.58 -24.78
C LEU A 77 9.91 -10.25 -26.27
N LEU A 78 9.87 -8.97 -26.65
CA LEU A 78 10.10 -8.54 -28.04
C LEU A 78 11.46 -9.05 -28.54
N PRO A 79 11.58 -9.57 -29.75
CA PRO A 79 12.87 -9.84 -30.38
C PRO A 79 13.70 -8.55 -30.52
N PRO A 80 15.05 -8.63 -30.49
CA PRO A 80 15.92 -7.47 -30.69
C PRO A 80 15.58 -6.67 -31.94
N GLU A 81 15.23 -7.35 -33.04
CA GLU A 81 14.93 -6.75 -34.34
C GLU A 81 13.69 -5.85 -34.28
N ILE A 82 12.65 -6.31 -33.58
CA ILE A 82 11.43 -5.53 -33.39
C ILE A 82 11.71 -4.33 -32.47
N LEU A 83 12.54 -4.53 -31.45
CA LEU A 83 12.91 -3.43 -30.55
C LEU A 83 13.77 -2.37 -31.26
N SER A 84 14.72 -2.78 -32.10
CA SER A 84 15.49 -1.89 -32.97
C SER A 84 14.58 -1.13 -33.94
N LEU A 85 13.59 -1.81 -34.53
CA LEU A 85 12.61 -1.14 -35.40
C LEU A 85 11.80 -0.09 -34.62
N ILE A 86 11.39 -0.38 -33.40
CA ILE A 86 10.72 0.59 -32.51
C ILE A 86 11.66 1.77 -32.23
N PHE A 87 12.94 1.54 -31.95
CA PHE A 87 13.90 2.61 -31.71
C PHE A 87 14.09 3.51 -32.94
N ILE A 88 14.18 2.93 -34.14
CA ILE A 88 14.32 3.65 -35.41
C ILE A 88 13.09 4.50 -35.72
N ASN A 89 11.90 3.99 -35.42
CA ASN A 89 10.63 4.68 -35.63
C ASN A 89 10.19 5.54 -34.43
N CYS A 90 11.00 5.60 -33.37
CA CYS A 90 10.75 6.50 -32.26
C CYS A 90 10.92 7.94 -32.79
N PRO A 91 9.91 8.82 -32.62
CA PRO A 91 9.99 10.18 -33.16
C PRO A 91 11.27 10.88 -32.67
N ARG A 92 12.10 11.35 -33.60
CA ARG A 92 13.12 12.36 -33.30
C ARG A 92 12.37 13.69 -33.25
N ASP A 93 11.75 14.06 -32.12
CA ASP A 93 10.68 15.08 -32.01
C ASP A 93 10.32 15.80 -33.32
N GLU A 94 9.20 15.42 -33.92
CA GLU A 94 8.64 16.07 -35.11
C GLU A 94 7.97 17.41 -34.75
N VAL A 95 8.72 18.32 -34.16
CA VAL A 95 8.40 19.73 -34.27
C VAL A 95 9.62 20.39 -34.85
N GLY A 96 9.56 20.74 -36.13
CA GLY A 96 10.51 21.60 -36.84
C GLY A 96 10.57 23.03 -36.28
N ARG A 97 10.57 23.17 -34.95
CA ARG A 97 11.01 24.34 -34.23
C ARG A 97 12.35 23.98 -33.67
N THR A 98 13.34 24.79 -34.02
CA THR A 98 14.66 24.89 -33.40
C THR A 98 14.50 25.06 -31.88
N ILE A 99 14.12 24.01 -31.16
CA ILE A 99 14.26 23.96 -29.73
C ILE A 99 15.73 23.65 -29.53
N LYS A 100 16.46 24.66 -29.04
CA LYS A 100 17.85 24.57 -28.61
C LYS A 100 17.99 23.67 -27.37
N ASN A 101 17.39 22.49 -27.38
CA ASN A 101 17.52 21.51 -26.31
C ASN A 101 18.43 20.38 -26.80
N PRO A 102 19.48 20.04 -26.05
CA PRO A 102 20.41 18.97 -26.40
C PRO A 102 19.77 17.56 -26.46
N THR A 103 18.48 17.43 -26.18
CA THR A 103 17.74 16.17 -26.02
C THR A 103 17.62 15.30 -27.28
N HIS A 104 17.67 15.86 -28.49
CA HIS A 104 17.62 15.05 -29.71
C HIS A 104 18.88 14.21 -29.95
N LEU A 105 20.04 14.75 -29.59
CA LEU A 105 21.31 14.02 -29.56
C LEU A 105 21.35 13.02 -28.38
N LEU A 106 20.42 13.14 -27.43
CA LEU A 106 20.27 12.25 -26.29
C LEU A 106 19.26 11.13 -26.53
N ALA A 107 18.48 11.08 -27.62
CA ALA A 107 17.44 10.05 -27.78
C ALA A 107 17.98 8.60 -27.72
N PRO A 108 19.06 8.23 -28.41
CA PRO A 108 19.70 6.93 -28.20
C PRO A 108 20.21 6.76 -26.76
N LEU A 109 20.79 7.81 -26.18
CA LEU A 109 21.27 7.81 -24.79
C LEU A 109 20.12 7.55 -23.80
N LEU A 110 18.93 8.14 -24.01
CA LEU A 110 17.73 7.94 -23.21
C LEU A 110 17.24 6.49 -23.29
N LEU A 111 17.23 5.90 -24.48
CA LEU A 111 16.88 4.47 -24.66
C LEU A 111 17.85 3.56 -23.89
N MET A 112 19.13 3.92 -23.84
CA MET A 112 20.14 3.20 -23.07
C MET A 112 19.98 3.31 -21.54
N HIS A 113 19.17 4.24 -21.02
CA HIS A 113 18.90 4.35 -19.58
C HIS A 113 17.75 3.44 -19.10
N VAL A 114 16.96 2.85 -19.99
CA VAL A 114 15.80 2.02 -19.63
C VAL A 114 16.21 0.70 -18.97
N CYS A 115 17.08 -0.07 -19.62
CA CYS A 115 17.68 -1.27 -19.05
C CYS A 115 18.95 -1.70 -19.81
N SER A 116 19.71 -2.65 -19.27
CA SER A 116 20.93 -3.19 -19.90
C SER A 116 20.67 -3.77 -21.30
N ARG A 117 19.53 -4.43 -21.49
CA ARG A 117 19.16 -5.00 -22.80
C ARG A 117 18.89 -3.92 -23.85
N TRP A 118 18.15 -2.87 -23.49
CA TRP A 118 17.89 -1.75 -24.39
C TRP A 118 19.18 -1.03 -24.75
N ARG A 119 20.10 -0.90 -23.79
CA ARG A 119 21.43 -0.34 -24.05
C ARG A 119 22.20 -1.12 -25.10
N TYR A 120 22.28 -2.44 -24.96
CA TYR A 120 22.97 -3.28 -25.91
C TYR A 120 22.37 -3.15 -27.33
N ILE A 121 21.03 -3.23 -27.43
CA ILE A 121 20.33 -3.15 -28.71
C ILE A 121 20.48 -1.75 -29.33
N ALA A 122 20.41 -0.68 -28.54
CA ALA A 122 20.61 0.69 -29.03
C ALA A 122 22.05 0.95 -29.51
N MET A 123 23.06 0.36 -28.86
CA MET A 123 24.45 0.43 -29.33
C MET A 123 24.65 -0.34 -30.64
N ASP A 124 23.99 -1.47 -30.82
CA ASP A 124 24.08 -2.30 -32.03
C ASP A 124 23.24 -1.74 -33.21
N THR A 125 22.29 -0.86 -32.92
CA THR A 125 21.43 -0.24 -33.93
C THR A 125 22.07 1.07 -34.45
N SER A 126 22.91 0.98 -35.48
CA SER A 126 23.61 2.16 -36.05
C SER A 126 22.67 3.26 -36.57
N ALA A 127 21.46 2.91 -37.00
CA ALA A 127 20.49 3.83 -37.62
C ALA A 127 19.87 4.87 -36.66
N ILE A 128 20.04 4.73 -35.34
CA ILE A 128 19.51 5.69 -34.36
C ILE A 128 20.53 6.74 -33.90
N TRP A 129 21.81 6.51 -34.14
CA TRP A 129 22.88 7.49 -33.92
C TRP A 129 22.89 8.55 -35.04
#